data_AF-A0A8C1YEN2-F1
#
_entry.id   AF-A0A8C1YEN2-F1
#
_cell.length_a   1.000
_cell.length_b   1.000
_cell.length_c   1.000
_cell.angle_alpha   90.00
_cell.angle_beta   90.00
_cell.angle_gamma   90.00
#
_symmetry.space_group_name_H-M   'P 1'
#
loop_
_entity.id
_entity.type
_entity.pdbx_description
1 polymer ?
#
loop_
_entity_poly.entity_id
_entity_poly.type
_entity_poly.pdbx_seq_one_letter_code
_entity_poly.pdbx_strand_id
1 'polypeptide(L)'
;MTLLMSLQVTFSAKAFSTCGASVPAGTVCPCHMGLQLLRSVKTLLTFSTSVRLALRVLLFLMCSKLRQAGESEVTFSARDLQSCFIIFCLALFAVAYAAPLDEDDKIVGGFECTKNGVQYQVSLNSGYHFCGGSLISNRWVVSAAHCYKSRVQVRLGEHNIDTTEGTEQFINSETVIRHPSYNSNTLDNDVMLIKLASTATLNSYVQTVSLPSSCASAGTNCLISGWGNMSASGSNYPSRLMCLWAPILSDTSCRNAYPGQISSNMFCAGFMEGGKDSCQGDSGGPVVCNNQLQGIVSWGYGCAQKNKPGVYAKVCNFTTWIRNTMNSN
;
A
#
# COMPACT_ATOMS: atom_id res chain seq x y z
N MET A 1 57.03 7.01 7.54
CA MET A 1 56.56 7.67 6.30
C MET A 1 55.10 7.28 6.15
N THR A 2 54.08 8.13 6.27
CA THR A 2 54.01 9.60 6.17
C THR A 2 52.68 10.05 6.82
N LEU A 3 52.73 11.15 7.58
CA LEU A 3 51.67 12.06 8.07
C LEU A 3 50.26 11.51 8.42
N LEU A 4 49.97 11.40 9.72
CA LEU A 4 48.64 11.78 10.24
C LEU A 4 48.69 13.27 10.58
N MET A 5 47.98 14.09 9.80
CA MET A 5 47.70 15.47 10.20
C MET A 5 46.74 15.44 11.39
N SER A 6 47.24 15.74 12.58
CA SER A 6 46.46 16.10 13.75
C SER A 6 45.77 17.44 13.49
N LEU A 7 44.48 17.39 13.19
CA LEU A 7 43.63 18.59 13.18
C LEU A 7 43.28 18.94 14.62
N GLN A 8 44.08 19.79 15.27
CA GLN A 8 43.67 20.45 16.50
C GLN A 8 42.68 21.55 16.14
N VAL A 9 41.41 21.37 16.53
CA VAL A 9 40.44 22.46 16.55
C VAL A 9 40.56 23.13 17.91
N THR A 10 41.34 24.20 17.99
CA THR A 10 41.48 25.03 19.18
C THR A 10 40.33 26.04 19.21
N PHE A 11 39.40 25.92 20.16
CA PHE A 11 38.43 26.98 20.42
C PHE A 11 39.07 28.00 21.37
N SER A 12 39.42 29.18 20.85
CA SER A 12 39.91 30.29 21.67
C SER A 12 38.73 30.97 22.37
N ALA A 13 38.47 30.58 23.62
CA ALA A 13 37.55 31.29 24.50
C ALA A 13 38.26 32.50 25.12
N LYS A 14 38.24 33.64 24.42
CA LYS A 14 38.79 34.90 24.94
C LYS A 14 37.68 35.85 25.38
N ALA A 15 37.22 35.69 26.61
CA ALA A 15 36.83 36.75 27.55
C ALA A 15 36.21 36.13 28.83
N PHE A 16 37.05 35.96 29.86
CA PHE A 16 36.62 35.82 31.25
C PHE A 16 36.64 37.23 31.87
N SER A 17 35.55 37.69 32.47
CA SER A 17 35.62 38.56 33.66
C SER A 17 34.27 38.61 34.39
N THR A 18 34.22 37.91 35.52
CA THR A 18 33.59 38.31 36.80
C THR A 18 32.21 38.97 36.76
N CYS A 19 31.18 38.21 37.14
CA CYS A 19 30.09 38.71 37.99
C CYS A 19 30.20 38.02 39.35
N GLY A 20 31.19 38.45 40.13
CA GLY A 20 31.21 38.24 41.59
C GLY A 20 30.32 39.29 42.25
N ALA A 21 29.81 38.96 43.44
CA ALA A 21 28.88 39.76 44.22
C ALA A 21 29.22 41.28 44.24
N SER A 22 28.17 42.11 44.20
CA SER A 22 28.13 43.59 44.23
C SER A 22 28.26 44.32 42.88
N VAL A 23 27.11 44.57 42.22
CA VAL A 23 26.97 45.60 41.17
C VAL A 23 25.68 46.41 41.42
N PRO A 24 25.68 47.76 41.30
CA PRO A 24 24.54 48.62 41.61
C PRO A 24 23.41 48.54 40.56
N ALA A 25 22.23 49.08 40.92
CA ALA A 25 21.03 49.08 40.10
C ALA A 25 21.26 49.67 38.69
N GLY A 26 21.11 48.84 37.65
CA GLY A 26 21.16 49.28 36.24
C GLY A 26 21.63 48.24 35.22
N THR A 27 22.17 47.07 35.61
CA THR A 27 22.83 46.16 34.66
C THR A 27 22.07 44.84 34.48
N VAL A 28 21.70 44.52 33.24
CA VAL A 28 21.09 43.24 32.83
C VAL A 28 22.19 42.23 32.51
N CYS A 29 22.25 41.08 33.21
CA CYS A 29 23.08 39.94 32.85
C CYS A 29 22.30 38.95 31.95
N PRO A 30 22.71 38.72 30.69
CA PRO A 30 22.02 37.79 29.80
C PRO A 30 22.51 36.34 29.99
N CYS A 31 21.67 35.50 30.59
CA CYS A 31 21.62 34.07 30.30
C CYS A 31 21.13 33.89 28.85
N HIS A 32 22.02 34.08 27.87
CA HIS A 32 21.64 33.92 26.47
C HIS A 32 22.80 33.42 25.59
N MET A 33 23.29 32.20 25.87
CA MET A 33 24.03 31.42 24.87
C MET A 33 23.52 29.98 24.85
N GLY A 34 22.28 29.83 24.37
CA GLY A 34 21.72 28.55 23.93
C GLY A 34 21.11 28.64 22.53
N LEU A 35 21.35 29.73 21.79
CA LEU A 35 20.59 30.07 20.60
C LEU A 35 21.45 30.62 19.44
N GLN A 36 22.65 30.09 19.23
CA GLN A 36 23.41 30.37 17.99
C GLN A 36 23.98 29.15 17.24
N LEU A 37 23.81 27.92 17.74
CA LEU A 37 24.06 26.71 16.93
C LEU A 37 22.85 26.25 16.09
N LEU A 38 21.69 26.89 16.24
CA LEU A 38 20.46 26.56 15.51
C LEU A 38 20.19 27.48 14.29
N ARG A 39 21.07 28.43 13.97
CA ARG A 39 20.90 29.30 12.78
C ARG A 39 21.68 28.85 11.53
N SER A 40 22.55 27.85 11.64
CA SER A 40 23.25 27.28 10.47
C SER A 40 22.66 25.97 9.96
N VAL A 41 21.55 25.48 10.54
CA VAL A 41 20.82 24.31 10.02
C VAL A 41 19.35 24.68 9.81
N LYS A 42 19.10 25.49 8.77
CA LYS A 42 17.75 25.80 8.27
C LYS A 42 17.14 24.63 7.46
N THR A 43 17.64 23.42 7.67
CA THR A 43 17.18 22.17 7.05
C THR A 43 16.83 21.11 8.11
N LEU A 44 16.26 21.53 9.25
CA LEU A 44 15.85 20.62 10.33
C LEU A 44 14.33 20.46 10.47
N LEU A 45 13.56 20.94 9.49
CA LEU A 45 12.10 20.76 9.45
C LEU A 45 11.65 19.49 8.71
N THR A 46 12.57 18.76 8.07
CA THR A 46 12.29 17.52 7.31
C THR A 46 12.62 16.22 8.05
N PHE A 47 13.15 16.31 9.28
CA PHE A 47 13.51 15.13 10.05
C PHE A 47 12.34 14.64 10.91
N SER A 48 12.12 13.31 10.88
CA SER A 48 11.18 12.57 11.74
C SER A 48 11.37 12.95 13.23
N THR A 49 10.29 12.91 14.01
CA THR A 49 10.29 13.14 15.46
C THR A 49 11.38 12.36 16.18
N SER A 50 11.69 11.14 15.71
CA SER A 50 12.73 10.26 16.24
C SER A 50 14.15 10.82 16.06
N VAL A 51 14.43 11.48 14.94
CA VAL A 51 15.74 12.10 14.67
C VAL A 51 15.93 13.36 15.52
N ARG A 52 14.84 14.12 15.75
CA ARG A 52 14.88 15.27 16.67
C ARG A 52 15.15 14.83 18.11
N LEU A 53 14.63 13.68 18.51
CA LEU A 53 14.88 13.10 19.83
C LEU A 53 16.34 12.63 19.96
N ALA A 54 16.87 11.93 18.96
CA ALA A 54 18.27 11.50 18.94
C ALA A 54 19.25 12.69 19.01
N LEU A 55 18.98 13.77 18.28
CA LEU A 55 19.79 14.98 18.32
C LEU A 55 19.74 15.67 19.69
N ARG A 56 18.57 15.68 20.35
CA ARG A 56 18.40 16.22 21.71
C ARG A 56 19.15 15.38 22.75
N VAL A 57 19.13 14.05 22.63
CA VAL A 57 19.89 13.15 23.51
C VAL A 57 21.39 13.37 23.34
N LEU A 58 21.86 13.50 22.10
CA LEU A 58 23.28 13.78 21.81
C LEU A 58 23.72 15.13 22.39
N LEU A 59 22.91 16.19 22.21
CA LEU A 59 23.18 17.50 22.82
C LEU A 59 23.19 17.41 24.35
N PHE A 60 22.27 16.66 24.96
CA PHE A 60 22.19 16.52 26.41
C PHE A 60 23.41 15.79 26.99
N LEU A 61 23.89 14.72 26.31
CA LEU A 61 25.09 13.99 26.71
C LEU A 61 26.37 14.83 26.54
N MET A 62 26.44 15.68 25.51
CA MET A 62 27.52 16.65 25.38
C MET A 62 27.48 17.70 26.51
N CYS A 63 26.27 18.17 26.86
CA CYS A 63 26.06 19.16 27.91
C CYS A 63 26.31 18.62 29.33
N SER A 64 26.00 17.36 29.60
CA SER A 64 26.26 16.72 30.90
C SER A 64 27.74 16.51 31.17
N LYS A 65 28.53 16.17 30.12
CA LYS A 65 29.99 16.09 30.19
C LYS A 65 30.62 17.47 30.43
N LEU A 66 30.08 18.53 29.80
CA LEU A 66 30.48 19.92 30.05
C LEU A 66 30.16 20.40 31.49
N ARG A 67 29.17 19.80 32.17
CA ARG A 67 28.78 20.18 33.54
C ARG A 67 29.64 19.55 34.64
N GLN A 68 30.31 18.43 34.36
CA GLN A 68 31.20 17.77 35.33
C GLN A 68 32.64 18.28 35.28
N ALA A 69 33.07 18.90 34.17
CA ALA A 69 34.35 19.56 34.05
C ALA A 69 34.20 21.03 34.48
N GLY A 70 34.52 21.35 35.73
CA GLY A 70 34.65 22.73 36.20
C GLY A 70 35.90 23.46 35.64
N GLU A 71 36.26 23.22 34.38
CA GLU A 71 37.50 23.69 33.76
C GLU A 71 37.23 24.29 32.37
N SER A 72 37.99 25.32 32.04
CA SER A 72 37.81 26.21 30.89
C SER A 72 38.17 25.61 29.51
N GLU A 73 38.63 24.36 29.45
CA GLU A 73 38.87 23.64 28.19
C GLU A 73 38.49 22.16 28.34
N VAL A 74 37.56 21.67 27.52
CA VAL A 74 37.21 20.25 27.44
C VAL A 74 37.85 19.66 26.19
N THR A 75 38.96 18.94 26.37
CA THR A 75 39.59 18.15 25.29
C THR A 75 38.93 16.78 25.21
N PHE A 76 38.24 16.50 24.10
CA PHE A 76 37.73 15.16 23.81
C PHE A 76 38.86 14.27 23.29
N SER A 77 39.10 13.13 23.94
CA SER A 77 40.03 12.12 23.42
C SER A 77 39.42 11.42 22.21
N ALA A 78 40.26 10.89 21.30
CA ALA A 78 39.81 10.05 20.19
C ALA A 78 38.94 8.87 20.64
N ARG A 79 39.18 8.36 21.87
CA ARG A 79 38.37 7.31 22.50
C ARG A 79 36.95 7.77 22.84
N ASP A 80 36.80 9.01 23.31
CA ASP A 80 35.49 9.58 23.63
C ASP A 80 34.66 9.77 22.35
N LEU A 81 35.29 10.20 21.26
CA LEU A 81 34.64 10.38 19.97
C LEU A 81 34.16 9.03 19.41
N GLN A 82 34.97 7.98 19.56
CA GLN A 82 34.63 6.64 19.11
C GLN A 82 33.49 6.01 19.92
N SER A 83 33.45 6.23 21.24
CA SER A 83 32.31 5.81 22.08
C SER A 83 31.01 6.53 21.71
N CYS A 84 31.07 7.85 21.45
CA CYS A 84 29.89 8.60 20.98
C CYS A 84 29.39 8.11 19.61
N PHE A 85 30.30 7.77 18.70
CA PHE A 85 29.94 7.24 17.38
C PHE A 85 29.25 5.87 17.47
N ILE A 86 29.76 4.97 18.32
CA ILE A 86 29.14 3.65 18.54
C ILE A 86 27.74 3.81 19.14
N ILE A 87 27.56 4.67 20.13
CA ILE A 87 26.24 4.92 20.75
C ILE A 87 25.27 5.52 19.72
N PHE A 88 25.74 6.44 18.87
CA PHE A 88 24.93 7.02 17.80
C PHE A 88 24.51 5.97 16.77
N CYS A 89 25.42 5.09 16.33
CA CYS A 89 25.10 3.97 15.45
C CYS A 89 24.11 3.00 16.09
N LEU A 90 24.30 2.63 17.36
CA LEU A 90 23.37 1.76 18.09
C LEU A 90 21.98 2.39 18.23
N ALA A 91 21.91 3.70 18.47
CA ALA A 91 20.64 4.42 18.54
C ALA A 91 19.95 4.48 17.16
N LEU A 92 20.69 4.69 16.06
CA LEU A 92 20.14 4.62 14.71
C LEU A 92 19.64 3.22 14.35
N PHE A 93 20.36 2.17 14.73
CA PHE A 93 19.93 0.79 14.55
C PHE A 93 18.67 0.48 15.39
N ALA A 94 18.62 0.95 16.63
CA ALA A 94 17.44 0.77 17.49
C ALA A 94 16.22 1.52 16.94
N VAL A 95 16.38 2.72 16.37
CA VAL A 95 15.28 3.46 15.73
C VAL A 95 14.84 2.80 14.41
N ALA A 96 15.76 2.19 13.65
CA ALA A 96 15.40 1.41 12.46
C ALA A 96 14.59 0.15 12.80
N TYR A 97 14.83 -0.46 13.97
CA TYR A 97 14.08 -1.63 14.46
C TYR A 97 12.83 -1.27 15.28
N ALA A 98 12.76 -0.08 15.86
CA ALA A 98 11.62 0.40 16.65
C ALA A 98 10.69 1.33 15.87
N ALA A 99 10.94 1.57 14.57
CA ALA A 99 9.91 2.08 13.70
C ALA A 99 8.77 1.06 13.71
N PRO A 100 7.54 1.44 14.13
CA PRO A 100 6.41 0.56 13.95
C PRO A 100 6.33 0.30 12.44
N LEU A 101 6.46 -0.96 12.06
CA LEU A 101 5.86 -1.39 10.81
C LEU A 101 4.38 -1.15 11.05
N ASP A 102 3.82 -0.11 10.43
CA ASP A 102 2.38 0.02 10.26
C ASP A 102 1.96 -1.21 9.45
N GLU A 103 1.73 -2.32 10.15
CA GLU A 103 0.95 -3.47 9.69
C GLU A 103 -0.50 -2.98 9.62
N ASP A 104 -0.76 -2.08 8.68
CA ASP A 104 -2.12 -1.84 8.25
C ASP A 104 -2.55 -3.12 7.53
N ASP A 105 -3.43 -3.88 8.16
CA ASP A 105 -4.14 -4.99 7.54
C ASP A 105 -5.05 -4.44 6.44
N LYS A 106 -4.71 -4.83 5.22
CA LYS A 106 -5.24 -4.44 3.91
C LYS A 106 -5.64 -5.73 3.16
N ILE A 107 -6.19 -5.75 1.92
CA ILE A 107 -6.41 -7.02 1.12
C ILE A 107 -5.35 -8.01 1.53
N VAL A 108 -5.67 -9.16 2.15
CA VAL A 108 -4.78 -9.77 3.16
C VAL A 108 -3.30 -9.57 2.79
N GLY A 109 -2.56 -8.74 3.54
CA GLY A 109 -1.15 -8.38 3.24
C GLY A 109 -0.89 -7.36 2.10
N GLY A 110 -1.86 -6.52 1.75
CA GLY A 110 -1.86 -5.55 0.65
C GLY A 110 -1.59 -4.11 1.10
N PHE A 111 -2.00 -3.12 0.29
CA PHE A 111 -1.84 -1.69 0.55
C PHE A 111 -3.09 -0.88 0.12
N GLU A 112 -3.32 0.31 0.70
CA GLU A 112 -4.46 1.16 0.29
C GLU A 112 -4.12 1.65 -1.11
N CYS A 113 -5.03 1.46 -2.06
CA CYS A 113 -4.82 2.01 -3.39
C CYS A 113 -4.73 3.53 -3.27
N THR A 114 -3.92 4.16 -4.13
CA THR A 114 -4.00 5.62 -4.29
C THR A 114 -5.45 5.98 -4.60
N LYS A 115 -6.01 6.96 -3.88
CA LYS A 115 -7.38 7.42 -4.11
C LYS A 115 -7.60 7.71 -5.60
N ASN A 116 -8.61 7.08 -6.18
CA ASN A 116 -8.95 7.14 -7.61
C ASN A 116 -7.85 6.64 -8.57
N GLY A 117 -6.89 5.85 -8.09
CA GLY A 117 -5.79 5.29 -8.89
C GLY A 117 -6.20 4.07 -9.72
N VAL A 118 -7.29 3.39 -9.37
CA VAL A 118 -7.82 2.20 -10.06
C VAL A 118 -9.17 2.51 -10.70
N GLN A 119 -9.14 3.35 -11.72
CA GLN A 119 -10.32 4.01 -12.30
C GLN A 119 -11.33 3.08 -13.00
N TYR A 120 -10.92 1.84 -13.30
CA TYR A 120 -11.78 0.80 -13.89
C TYR A 120 -12.46 -0.09 -12.86
N GLN A 121 -12.07 0.00 -11.59
CA GLN A 121 -12.70 -0.72 -10.51
C GLN A 121 -14.14 -0.24 -10.36
N VAL A 122 -15.07 -1.18 -10.21
CA VAL A 122 -16.44 -0.88 -9.79
C VAL A 122 -16.82 -1.70 -8.56
N SER A 123 -17.73 -1.14 -7.78
CA SER A 123 -18.41 -1.82 -6.68
C SER A 123 -19.80 -2.25 -7.15
N LEU A 124 -20.10 -3.54 -7.03
CA LEU A 124 -21.44 -4.07 -7.26
C LEU A 124 -22.22 -3.98 -5.95
N ASN A 125 -23.33 -3.24 -5.99
CA ASN A 125 -24.11 -2.91 -4.81
C ASN A 125 -25.58 -3.38 -4.95
N SER A 126 -26.11 -4.00 -3.90
CA SER A 126 -27.53 -4.37 -3.80
C SER A 126 -28.13 -3.94 -2.45
N GLY A 127 -27.82 -2.71 -2.03
CA GLY A 127 -28.04 -2.19 -0.67
C GLY A 127 -26.78 -2.21 0.19
N TYR A 128 -25.79 -3.01 -0.20
CA TYR A 128 -24.45 -3.12 0.37
C TYR A 128 -23.48 -3.58 -0.74
N HIS A 129 -22.19 -3.33 -0.57
CA HIS A 129 -21.15 -3.89 -1.44
C HIS A 129 -21.08 -5.41 -1.27
N PHE A 130 -21.15 -6.16 -2.36
CA PHE A 130 -21.09 -7.63 -2.28
C PHE A 130 -20.07 -8.26 -3.23
N CYS A 131 -19.65 -7.56 -4.28
CA CYS A 131 -18.65 -7.99 -5.24
C CYS A 131 -17.98 -6.79 -5.93
N GLY A 132 -16.82 -7.01 -6.52
CA GLY A 132 -16.18 -6.11 -7.46
C GLY A 132 -16.60 -6.32 -8.91
N GLY A 133 -16.03 -5.49 -9.78
CA GLY A 133 -16.16 -5.59 -11.23
C GLY A 133 -15.12 -4.72 -11.93
N SER A 134 -15.05 -4.84 -13.24
CA SER A 134 -14.15 -4.08 -14.11
C SER A 134 -14.92 -3.39 -15.22
N LEU A 135 -14.84 -2.07 -15.33
CA LEU A 135 -15.40 -1.33 -16.46
C LEU A 135 -14.56 -1.58 -17.71
N ILE A 136 -15.14 -2.20 -18.75
CA ILE A 136 -14.44 -2.54 -20.00
C ILE A 136 -14.88 -1.70 -21.20
N SER A 137 -15.99 -0.97 -21.06
CA SER A 137 -16.45 0.08 -21.97
C SER A 137 -17.31 1.08 -21.18
N ASN A 138 -17.71 2.20 -21.77
CA ASN A 138 -18.61 3.14 -21.08
C ASN A 138 -20.01 2.57 -20.75
N ARG A 139 -20.35 1.35 -21.19
CA ARG A 139 -21.66 0.73 -20.90
C ARG A 139 -21.58 -0.71 -20.41
N TRP A 140 -20.38 -1.27 -20.28
CA TRP A 140 -20.21 -2.69 -19.95
C TRP A 140 -19.18 -2.91 -18.85
N VAL A 141 -19.57 -3.74 -17.89
CA VAL A 141 -18.73 -4.21 -16.79
C VAL A 141 -18.56 -5.72 -16.90
N VAL A 142 -17.35 -6.20 -16.65
CA VAL A 142 -17.03 -7.63 -16.44
C VAL A 142 -16.97 -7.91 -14.94
N SER A 143 -17.52 -9.03 -14.49
CA SER A 143 -17.43 -9.51 -13.11
C SER A 143 -17.52 -11.04 -13.10
N ALA A 144 -17.57 -11.66 -11.92
CA ALA A 144 -17.68 -13.11 -11.76
C ALA A 144 -19.15 -13.56 -11.87
N ALA A 145 -19.41 -14.71 -12.50
CA ALA A 145 -20.76 -15.24 -12.65
C ALA A 145 -21.41 -15.64 -11.32
N HIS A 146 -20.62 -16.05 -10.33
CA HIS A 146 -21.12 -16.35 -8.99
C HIS A 146 -21.60 -15.11 -8.22
N CYS A 147 -21.23 -13.90 -8.67
CA CYS A 147 -21.75 -12.62 -8.15
C CYS A 147 -23.13 -12.26 -8.73
N TYR A 148 -23.75 -13.12 -9.54
CA TYR A 148 -25.01 -12.80 -10.20
C TYR A 148 -26.14 -12.43 -9.22
N LYS A 149 -26.78 -11.29 -9.51
CA LYS A 149 -28.08 -10.87 -8.99
C LYS A 149 -28.90 -10.29 -10.15
N SER A 150 -30.22 -10.37 -10.07
CA SER A 150 -31.12 -9.89 -11.14
C SER A 150 -31.14 -8.36 -11.30
N ARG A 151 -30.79 -7.62 -10.24
CA ARG A 151 -30.66 -6.17 -10.25
C ARG A 151 -29.45 -5.78 -9.41
N VAL A 152 -28.57 -4.98 -10.00
CA VAL A 152 -27.35 -4.49 -9.36
C VAL A 152 -27.22 -3.00 -9.63
N GLN A 153 -26.88 -2.21 -8.61
CA GLN A 153 -26.38 -0.86 -8.80
C GLN A 153 -24.86 -0.94 -8.96
N VAL A 154 -24.34 -0.57 -10.12
CA VAL A 154 -22.92 -0.45 -10.37
C VAL A 154 -22.47 0.92 -9.90
N ARG A 155 -21.52 0.95 -8.96
CA ARG A 155 -20.91 2.19 -8.46
C ARG A 155 -19.50 2.32 -9.03
N LEU A 156 -19.27 3.37 -9.80
CA LEU A 156 -17.99 3.71 -10.43
C LEU A 156 -17.38 4.92 -9.73
N GLY A 157 -16.06 5.09 -9.81
CA GLY A 157 -15.38 6.26 -9.24
C GLY A 157 -15.37 6.29 -7.71
N GLU A 158 -15.55 5.12 -7.09
CA GLU A 158 -15.50 4.90 -5.64
C GLU A 158 -14.04 4.74 -5.18
N HIS A 159 -13.71 5.33 -4.03
CA HIS A 159 -12.55 4.91 -3.23
C HIS A 159 -13.01 4.47 -1.85
N ASN A 160 -13.73 5.34 -1.13
CA ASN A 160 -14.39 4.99 0.14
C ASN A 160 -15.88 4.66 -0.05
N ILE A 161 -16.26 3.37 -0.04
CA ILE A 161 -17.63 2.91 -0.32
C ILE A 161 -18.67 3.26 0.76
N ASP A 162 -18.23 3.76 1.93
CA ASP A 162 -19.12 4.20 3.01
C ASP A 162 -19.43 5.69 2.97
N THR A 163 -18.76 6.46 2.10
CA THR A 163 -18.91 7.93 2.03
C THR A 163 -18.94 8.41 0.59
N THR A 164 -19.85 9.33 0.26
CA THR A 164 -19.80 10.01 -1.04
C THR A 164 -18.70 11.07 -1.06
N GLU A 165 -17.71 10.89 -1.93
CA GLU A 165 -16.53 11.73 -2.10
C GLU A 165 -16.63 12.69 -3.30
N GLY A 166 -17.68 12.58 -4.10
CA GLY A 166 -18.02 13.49 -5.21
C GLY A 166 -17.51 13.05 -6.59
N THR A 167 -16.89 11.87 -6.68
CA THR A 167 -16.38 11.28 -7.93
C THR A 167 -17.27 10.17 -8.47
N GLU A 168 -18.29 9.78 -7.71
CA GLU A 168 -19.05 8.58 -7.94
C GLU A 168 -20.06 8.72 -9.07
N GLN A 169 -20.30 7.61 -9.77
CA GLN A 169 -21.42 7.44 -10.68
C GLN A 169 -22.17 6.18 -10.28
N PHE A 170 -23.45 6.31 -9.97
CA PHE A 170 -24.32 5.19 -9.58
C PHE A 170 -25.26 4.87 -10.74
N ILE A 171 -25.06 3.70 -11.36
CA ILE A 171 -25.80 3.31 -12.55
C ILE A 171 -26.38 1.91 -12.35
N ASN A 172 -27.69 1.77 -12.49
CA ASN A 172 -28.33 0.45 -12.40
C ASN A 172 -27.98 -0.42 -13.61
N SER A 173 -27.96 -1.73 -13.40
CA SER A 173 -27.88 -2.72 -14.47
C SER A 173 -29.15 -2.70 -15.34
N GLU A 174 -28.97 -2.65 -16.66
CA GLU A 174 -30.02 -2.94 -17.65
C GLU A 174 -30.24 -4.45 -17.78
N THR A 175 -29.13 -5.19 -17.91
CA THR A 175 -29.10 -6.65 -17.99
C THR A 175 -27.83 -7.21 -17.39
N VAL A 176 -27.91 -8.44 -16.86
CA VAL A 176 -26.79 -9.18 -16.28
C VAL A 176 -26.75 -10.56 -16.94
N ILE A 177 -25.64 -10.85 -17.63
CA ILE A 177 -25.49 -12.01 -18.52
C ILE A 177 -24.33 -12.86 -18.00
N ARG A 178 -24.65 -13.99 -17.38
CA ARG A 178 -23.63 -15.01 -17.04
C ARG A 178 -23.12 -15.70 -18.29
N HIS A 179 -21.89 -16.18 -18.26
CA HIS A 179 -21.40 -17.09 -19.30
C HIS A 179 -22.34 -18.31 -19.42
N PRO A 180 -22.73 -18.72 -20.64
CA PRO A 180 -23.72 -19.78 -20.84
C PRO A 180 -23.27 -21.13 -20.29
N SER A 181 -21.96 -21.36 -20.22
CA SER A 181 -21.34 -22.59 -19.69
C SER A 181 -20.87 -22.44 -18.23
N TYR A 182 -21.29 -21.40 -17.50
CA TYR A 182 -20.94 -21.26 -16.09
C TYR A 182 -21.44 -22.46 -15.27
N ASN A 183 -20.55 -23.07 -14.50
CA ASN A 183 -20.87 -24.18 -13.61
C ASN A 183 -20.66 -23.76 -12.15
N SER A 184 -21.74 -23.64 -11.38
CA SER A 184 -21.66 -23.20 -9.97
C SER A 184 -21.02 -24.22 -9.02
N ASN A 185 -20.89 -25.49 -9.42
CA ASN A 185 -20.28 -26.51 -8.58
C ASN A 185 -18.74 -26.49 -8.69
N THR A 186 -18.22 -26.18 -9.88
CA THR A 186 -16.77 -26.15 -10.14
C THR A 186 -16.21 -24.74 -10.26
N LEU A 187 -17.08 -23.73 -10.35
CA LEU A 187 -16.76 -22.35 -10.72
C LEU A 187 -16.04 -22.23 -12.07
N ASP A 188 -16.20 -23.21 -12.96
CA ASP A 188 -15.70 -23.10 -14.32
C ASP A 188 -16.55 -22.11 -15.13
N ASN A 189 -15.89 -21.36 -16.02
CA ASN A 189 -16.49 -20.24 -16.77
C ASN A 189 -17.13 -19.18 -15.87
N ASP A 190 -16.51 -18.88 -14.73
CA ASP A 190 -16.97 -17.88 -13.76
C ASP A 190 -16.74 -16.44 -14.23
N VAL A 191 -17.47 -16.05 -15.28
CA VAL A 191 -17.47 -14.71 -15.86
C VAL A 191 -18.90 -14.29 -16.20
N MET A 192 -19.22 -13.03 -15.95
CA MET A 192 -20.46 -12.39 -16.38
C MET A 192 -20.21 -10.99 -16.92
N LEU A 193 -21.16 -10.54 -17.74
CA LEU A 193 -21.25 -9.16 -18.20
C LEU A 193 -22.45 -8.47 -17.57
N ILE A 194 -22.27 -7.21 -17.20
CA ILE A 194 -23.34 -6.31 -16.77
C ILE A 194 -23.40 -5.15 -17.77
N LYS A 195 -24.56 -4.99 -18.41
CA LYS A 195 -24.86 -3.82 -19.24
C LYS A 195 -25.45 -2.72 -18.35
N LEU A 196 -24.91 -1.52 -18.44
CA LEU A 196 -25.39 -0.35 -17.71
C LEU A 196 -26.64 0.24 -18.38
N ALA A 197 -27.63 0.65 -17.57
CA ALA A 197 -28.87 1.29 -18.03
C ALA A 197 -28.64 2.67 -18.69
N SER A 198 -27.54 3.32 -18.35
CA SER A 198 -27.03 4.51 -19.02
C SER A 198 -25.51 4.40 -19.20
N THR A 199 -24.94 5.18 -20.12
CA THR A 199 -23.48 5.22 -20.30
C THR A 199 -22.81 5.94 -19.13
N ALA A 200 -21.74 5.35 -18.60
CA ALA A 200 -20.83 6.01 -17.69
C ALA A 200 -20.09 7.16 -18.40
N THR A 201 -19.89 8.26 -17.68
CA THR A 201 -19.09 9.40 -18.13
C THR A 201 -17.62 9.14 -17.81
N LEU A 202 -16.80 8.89 -18.82
CA LEU A 202 -15.37 8.64 -18.64
C LEU A 202 -14.63 9.95 -18.31
N ASN A 203 -13.79 9.93 -17.28
CA ASN A 203 -13.06 11.09 -16.76
C ASN A 203 -11.81 10.64 -15.95
N SER A 204 -11.20 11.54 -15.18
CA SER A 204 -10.00 11.22 -14.37
C SER A 204 -10.23 10.26 -13.20
N TYR A 205 -11.46 9.83 -12.95
CA TYR A 205 -11.84 8.92 -11.84
C TYR A 205 -12.50 7.64 -12.35
N VAL A 206 -13.08 7.69 -13.55
CA VAL A 206 -13.77 6.57 -14.20
C VAL A 206 -13.17 6.35 -15.59
N GLN A 207 -12.49 5.24 -15.78
CA GLN A 207 -11.87 4.83 -17.04
C GLN A 207 -12.10 3.34 -17.29
N THR A 208 -11.90 2.92 -18.53
CA THR A 208 -12.04 1.51 -18.91
C THR A 208 -10.70 0.78 -18.84
N VAL A 209 -10.70 -0.49 -18.44
CA VAL A 209 -9.56 -1.39 -18.65
C VAL A 209 -9.69 -2.13 -19.97
N SER A 210 -8.56 -2.30 -20.67
CA SER A 210 -8.54 -3.02 -21.94
C SER A 210 -8.70 -4.53 -21.74
N LEU A 211 -9.48 -5.16 -22.63
CA LEU A 211 -9.47 -6.61 -22.75
C LEU A 211 -8.10 -7.09 -23.25
N PRO A 212 -7.66 -8.28 -22.82
CA PRO A 212 -6.35 -8.80 -23.19
C PRO A 212 -6.31 -9.17 -24.67
N SER A 213 -5.20 -8.85 -25.33
CA SER A 213 -4.90 -9.28 -26.71
C SER A 213 -4.32 -10.70 -26.75
N SER A 214 -3.67 -11.12 -25.67
CA SER A 214 -3.10 -12.44 -25.46
C SER A 214 -3.10 -12.78 -23.97
N CYS A 215 -2.96 -14.07 -23.64
CA CYS A 215 -2.87 -14.51 -22.27
C CYS A 215 -1.52 -14.09 -21.65
N ALA A 216 -1.55 -13.53 -20.44
CA ALA A 216 -0.34 -13.30 -19.65
C ALA A 216 0.32 -14.63 -19.24
N SER A 217 1.65 -14.61 -19.13
CA SER A 217 2.45 -15.78 -18.75
C SER A 217 2.70 -15.84 -17.24
N ALA A 218 3.05 -17.02 -16.73
CA ALA A 218 3.51 -17.18 -15.35
C ALA A 218 4.69 -16.25 -15.06
N GLY A 219 4.74 -15.71 -13.83
CA GLY A 219 5.70 -14.70 -13.38
C GLY A 219 5.31 -13.26 -13.72
N THR A 220 4.29 -13.04 -14.57
CA THR A 220 3.79 -11.68 -14.83
C THR A 220 3.20 -11.09 -13.55
N ASN A 221 3.69 -9.92 -13.14
CA ASN A 221 3.16 -9.22 -11.97
C ASN A 221 1.89 -8.44 -12.34
N CYS A 222 0.87 -8.54 -11.49
CA CYS A 222 -0.45 -7.99 -11.75
C CYS A 222 -0.96 -7.24 -10.52
N LEU A 223 -1.79 -6.23 -10.76
CA LEU A 223 -2.50 -5.52 -9.71
C LEU A 223 -3.88 -6.14 -9.52
N ILE A 224 -4.16 -6.54 -8.28
CA ILE A 224 -5.45 -7.02 -7.81
C ILE A 224 -6.03 -5.96 -6.88
N SER A 225 -7.32 -5.67 -6.97
CA SER A 225 -7.95 -4.65 -6.13
C SER A 225 -9.39 -4.99 -5.76
N GLY A 226 -9.82 -4.53 -4.58
CA GLY A 226 -11.17 -4.73 -4.08
C GLY A 226 -11.39 -4.19 -2.66
N TRP A 227 -12.61 -4.38 -2.16
CA TRP A 227 -13.07 -4.00 -0.82
C TRP A 227 -13.40 -5.24 0.03
N GLY A 228 -12.81 -6.38 -0.31
CA GLY A 228 -12.99 -7.64 0.39
C GLY A 228 -12.28 -7.68 1.74
N ASN A 229 -12.50 -8.79 2.43
CA ASN A 229 -11.97 -9.05 3.76
C ASN A 229 -10.43 -9.02 3.78
N MET A 230 -9.88 -8.33 4.78
CA MET A 230 -8.44 -8.13 4.97
C MET A 230 -7.83 -9.10 5.97
N SER A 231 -8.64 -9.96 6.58
CA SER A 231 -8.20 -10.92 7.60
C SER A 231 -8.22 -12.36 7.07
N ALA A 232 -7.13 -13.09 7.29
CA ALA A 232 -7.04 -14.52 6.95
C ALA A 232 -7.85 -15.44 7.89
N SER A 233 -8.15 -14.99 9.11
CA SER A 233 -8.76 -15.80 10.19
C SER A 233 -9.97 -15.15 10.86
N GLY A 234 -10.39 -13.97 10.41
CA GLY A 234 -11.53 -13.23 10.93
C GLY A 234 -12.25 -12.44 9.84
N SER A 235 -12.97 -11.39 10.23
CA SER A 235 -13.69 -10.49 9.31
C SER A 235 -13.28 -9.04 9.59
N ASN A 236 -12.60 -8.44 8.62
CA ASN A 236 -12.22 -7.03 8.62
C ASN A 236 -12.43 -6.48 7.20
N TYR A 237 -13.54 -5.78 6.99
CA TYR A 237 -13.89 -5.22 5.68
C TYR A 237 -13.50 -3.74 5.63
N PRO A 238 -12.67 -3.31 4.67
CA PRO A 238 -12.27 -1.93 4.52
C PRO A 238 -13.37 -1.13 3.84
N SER A 239 -13.54 0.12 4.27
CA SER A 239 -14.33 1.09 3.52
C SER A 239 -13.57 1.61 2.29
N ARG A 240 -12.22 1.64 2.34
CA ARG A 240 -11.37 2.17 1.26
C ARG A 240 -10.90 1.08 0.30
N LEU A 241 -10.60 1.44 -0.94
CA LEU A 241 -10.16 0.49 -1.94
C LEU A 241 -8.73 0.02 -1.64
N MET A 242 -8.55 -1.29 -1.70
CA MET A 242 -7.31 -1.95 -1.34
C MET A 242 -6.69 -2.63 -2.57
N CYS A 243 -5.37 -2.69 -2.60
CA CYS A 243 -4.55 -3.13 -3.72
C CYS A 243 -3.53 -4.19 -3.28
N LEU A 244 -3.23 -5.14 -4.17
CA LEU A 244 -2.19 -6.14 -4.00
C LEU A 244 -1.46 -6.37 -5.32
N TRP A 245 -0.13 -6.27 -5.30
CA TRP A 245 0.71 -6.76 -6.39
C TRP A 245 0.97 -8.25 -6.20
N ALA A 246 0.60 -9.06 -7.19
CA ALA A 246 0.74 -10.50 -7.15
C ALA A 246 1.21 -11.05 -8.51
N PRO A 247 2.18 -12.00 -8.52
CA PRO A 247 2.58 -12.67 -9.73
C PRO A 247 1.58 -13.76 -10.12
N ILE A 248 1.40 -13.98 -11.43
CA ILE A 248 0.75 -15.19 -11.95
C ILE A 248 1.64 -16.39 -11.64
N LEU A 249 1.07 -17.44 -11.05
CA LEU A 249 1.77 -18.68 -10.75
C LEU A 249 1.75 -19.63 -11.97
N SER A 250 2.69 -20.58 -11.99
CA SER A 250 2.70 -21.61 -13.02
C SER A 250 1.46 -22.50 -12.94
N ASP A 251 0.96 -22.97 -14.10
CA ASP A 251 -0.12 -23.95 -14.17
C ASP A 251 0.16 -25.18 -13.29
N THR A 252 1.42 -25.66 -13.28
CA THR A 252 1.86 -26.79 -12.45
C THR A 252 1.68 -26.49 -10.95
N SER A 253 2.15 -25.32 -10.48
CA SER A 253 1.98 -24.91 -9.08
C SER A 253 0.50 -24.80 -8.71
N CYS A 254 -0.31 -24.21 -9.59
CA CYS A 254 -1.75 -24.04 -9.39
C CYS A 254 -2.47 -25.39 -9.27
N ARG A 255 -2.20 -26.33 -10.19
CA ARG A 255 -2.80 -27.68 -10.16
C ARG A 255 -2.30 -28.52 -8.98
N ASN A 256 -1.06 -28.33 -8.53
CA ASN A 256 -0.55 -28.99 -7.33
C ASN A 256 -1.22 -28.44 -6.05
N ALA A 257 -1.52 -27.15 -6.00
CA ALA A 257 -2.25 -26.54 -4.88
C ALA A 257 -3.72 -26.99 -4.82
N TYR A 258 -4.32 -27.26 -5.99
CA TYR A 258 -5.73 -27.66 -6.15
C TYR A 258 -5.89 -28.86 -7.10
N PRO A 259 -5.53 -30.09 -6.67
CA PRO A 259 -5.60 -31.28 -7.51
C PRO A 259 -7.01 -31.53 -8.05
N GLY A 260 -7.14 -31.67 -9.37
CA GLY A 260 -8.40 -31.99 -10.06
C GLY A 260 -9.43 -30.85 -10.16
N GLN A 261 -9.11 -29.63 -9.71
CA GLN A 261 -10.07 -28.53 -9.61
C GLN A 261 -9.78 -27.33 -10.53
N ILE A 262 -8.56 -27.26 -11.09
CA ILE A 262 -8.17 -26.16 -11.99
C ILE A 262 -8.44 -26.55 -13.45
N SER A 263 -9.36 -25.82 -14.09
CA SER A 263 -9.63 -25.95 -15.52
C SER A 263 -8.67 -25.10 -16.37
N SER A 264 -8.75 -25.22 -17.71
CA SER A 264 -8.01 -24.35 -18.63
C SER A 264 -8.50 -22.89 -18.63
N ASN A 265 -9.65 -22.62 -18.02
CA ASN A 265 -10.24 -21.29 -17.87
C ASN A 265 -9.88 -20.62 -16.56
N MET A 266 -8.98 -21.22 -15.78
CA MET A 266 -8.53 -20.72 -14.49
C MET A 266 -7.02 -20.52 -14.51
N PHE A 267 -6.53 -19.62 -13.65
CA PHE A 267 -5.12 -19.53 -13.30
C PHE A 267 -5.00 -19.11 -11.83
N CYS A 268 -3.85 -19.39 -11.22
CA CYS A 268 -3.55 -18.92 -9.88
C CYS A 268 -2.63 -17.69 -9.92
N ALA A 269 -2.80 -16.77 -8.97
CA ALA A 269 -1.88 -15.67 -8.72
C ALA A 269 -1.74 -15.43 -7.23
N GLY A 270 -0.59 -14.91 -6.80
CA GLY A 270 -0.29 -14.68 -5.39
C GLY A 270 0.96 -15.41 -4.94
N PHE A 271 0.97 -15.81 -3.67
CA PHE A 271 2.17 -16.22 -2.95
C PHE A 271 1.93 -17.57 -2.27
N MET A 272 2.79 -18.56 -2.56
CA MET A 272 2.63 -19.93 -2.03
C MET A 272 2.91 -20.01 -0.53
N GLU A 273 3.69 -19.08 -0.01
CA GLU A 273 3.97 -18.90 1.42
C GLU A 273 2.73 -18.47 2.22
N GLY A 274 1.69 -17.95 1.56
CA GLY A 274 0.53 -17.32 2.20
C GLY A 274 0.80 -15.87 2.62
N GLY A 275 -0.05 -15.34 3.50
CA GLY A 275 0.03 -13.95 3.99
C GLY A 275 -0.41 -12.87 3.00
N LYS A 276 -0.52 -13.19 1.70
CA LYS A 276 -0.93 -12.26 0.63
C LYS A 276 -1.94 -12.86 -0.34
N ASP A 277 -3.17 -12.36 -0.36
CA ASP A 277 -4.22 -12.87 -1.26
C ASP A 277 -5.44 -11.93 -1.38
N SER A 278 -6.24 -12.14 -2.42
CA SER A 278 -7.64 -11.69 -2.46
C SER A 278 -8.51 -12.50 -1.50
N CYS A 279 -9.70 -11.99 -1.15
CA CYS A 279 -10.55 -12.63 -0.16
C CYS A 279 -12.06 -12.40 -0.42
N GLN A 280 -12.92 -12.80 0.53
CA GLN A 280 -14.37 -12.66 0.37
C GLN A 280 -14.75 -11.18 0.20
N GLY A 281 -15.54 -10.88 -0.83
CA GLY A 281 -15.91 -9.52 -1.22
C GLY A 281 -15.11 -8.97 -2.41
N ASP A 282 -13.90 -9.48 -2.66
CA ASP A 282 -13.11 -9.11 -3.84
C ASP A 282 -13.60 -9.79 -5.12
N SER A 283 -14.38 -10.86 -4.98
CA SER A 283 -15.01 -11.60 -6.07
C SER A 283 -15.55 -10.71 -7.18
N GLY A 284 -15.26 -11.06 -8.43
CA GLY A 284 -15.60 -10.25 -9.60
C GLY A 284 -14.66 -9.07 -9.86
N GLY A 285 -13.80 -8.73 -8.91
CA GLY A 285 -12.78 -7.69 -9.03
C GLY A 285 -11.71 -8.02 -10.08
N PRO A 286 -10.96 -6.99 -10.52
CA PRO A 286 -9.96 -7.11 -11.57
C PRO A 286 -8.64 -7.76 -11.12
N VAL A 287 -8.02 -8.51 -12.03
CA VAL A 287 -6.58 -8.75 -12.05
C VAL A 287 -6.01 -8.13 -13.32
N VAL A 288 -5.27 -7.02 -13.18
CA VAL A 288 -4.73 -6.27 -14.32
C VAL A 288 -3.23 -6.44 -14.41
N CYS A 289 -2.76 -6.90 -15.56
CA CYS A 289 -1.34 -7.05 -15.86
C CYS A 289 -1.04 -6.24 -17.12
N ASN A 290 -0.01 -5.38 -17.09
CA ASN A 290 0.36 -4.52 -18.23
C ASN A 290 -0.85 -3.76 -18.83
N ASN A 291 -1.68 -3.18 -17.97
CA ASN A 291 -2.90 -2.43 -18.33
C ASN A 291 -3.98 -3.24 -19.07
N GLN A 292 -3.93 -4.57 -19.02
CA GLN A 292 -4.94 -5.46 -19.58
C GLN A 292 -5.59 -6.31 -18.48
N LEU A 293 -6.91 -6.48 -18.55
CA LEU A 293 -7.67 -7.32 -17.63
C LEU A 293 -7.41 -8.80 -17.92
N GLN A 294 -6.49 -9.42 -17.20
CA GLN A 294 -6.09 -10.81 -17.42
C GLN A 294 -6.90 -11.79 -16.57
N GLY A 295 -7.40 -11.34 -15.43
CA GLY A 295 -8.17 -12.17 -14.51
C GLY A 295 -9.36 -11.48 -13.87
N ILE A 296 -10.24 -12.31 -13.34
CA ILE A 296 -11.37 -11.92 -12.48
C ILE A 296 -11.23 -12.72 -11.19
N VAL A 297 -11.29 -12.06 -10.03
CA VAL A 297 -11.29 -12.74 -8.72
C VAL A 297 -12.45 -13.72 -8.67
N SER A 298 -12.17 -15.01 -8.45
CA SER A 298 -13.17 -16.07 -8.52
C SER A 298 -13.27 -16.84 -7.20
N TRP A 299 -12.23 -17.57 -6.80
CA TRP A 299 -12.29 -18.39 -5.59
C TRP A 299 -10.91 -18.70 -4.99
N GLY A 300 -10.93 -19.29 -3.80
CA GLY A 300 -9.76 -19.77 -3.07
C GLY A 300 -10.21 -20.60 -1.86
N TYR A 301 -9.28 -21.34 -1.26
CA TYR A 301 -9.56 -22.06 0.00
C TYR A 301 -9.03 -21.21 1.16
N GLY A 302 -9.96 -20.62 1.91
CA GLY A 302 -9.62 -19.54 2.84
C GLY A 302 -9.08 -18.33 2.07
N CYS A 303 -8.32 -17.49 2.77
CA CYS A 303 -7.60 -16.37 2.19
C CYS A 303 -6.18 -16.37 2.72
N ALA A 304 -5.20 -16.15 1.85
CA ALA A 304 -3.79 -16.01 2.22
C ALA A 304 -3.22 -17.19 3.01
N GLN A 305 -3.78 -18.39 2.82
CA GLN A 305 -3.30 -19.60 3.44
C GLN A 305 -2.11 -20.16 2.68
N LYS A 306 -1.16 -20.73 3.42
CA LYS A 306 0.01 -21.38 2.83
C LYS A 306 -0.42 -22.48 1.85
N ASN A 307 0.19 -22.50 0.67
CA ASN A 307 -0.09 -23.39 -0.46
C ASN A 307 -1.51 -23.29 -1.03
N LYS A 308 -2.25 -22.21 -0.75
CA LYS A 308 -3.61 -21.97 -1.25
C LYS A 308 -3.71 -20.58 -1.87
N PRO A 309 -3.10 -20.36 -3.04
CA PRO A 309 -3.17 -19.08 -3.74
C PRO A 309 -4.57 -18.84 -4.32
N GLY A 310 -4.97 -17.58 -4.48
CA GLY A 310 -6.21 -17.23 -5.17
C GLY A 310 -6.29 -17.81 -6.59
N VAL A 311 -7.50 -18.17 -7.00
CA VAL A 311 -7.86 -18.70 -8.32
C VAL A 311 -8.74 -17.68 -9.04
N TYR A 312 -8.39 -17.41 -10.29
CA TYR A 312 -8.95 -16.35 -11.09
C TYR A 312 -9.47 -16.89 -12.43
N ALA A 313 -10.60 -16.36 -12.91
CA ALA A 313 -11.08 -16.69 -14.24
C ALA A 313 -10.16 -16.06 -15.30
N LYS A 314 -9.70 -16.86 -16.27
CA LYS A 314 -8.68 -16.50 -17.27
C LYS A 314 -9.28 -15.72 -18.44
N VAL A 315 -9.33 -14.40 -18.32
CA VAL A 315 -10.11 -13.50 -19.21
C VAL A 315 -9.74 -13.64 -20.69
N CYS A 316 -8.48 -13.92 -21.02
CA CYS A 316 -8.04 -14.10 -22.41
C CYS A 316 -8.85 -15.18 -23.17
N ASN A 317 -9.33 -16.22 -22.48
CA ASN A 317 -10.17 -17.27 -23.07
C ASN A 317 -11.59 -16.79 -23.40
N PHE A 318 -12.06 -15.72 -22.76
CA PHE A 318 -13.45 -15.24 -22.85
C PHE A 318 -13.60 -14.02 -23.77
N THR A 319 -12.52 -13.48 -24.33
CA THR A 319 -12.56 -12.22 -25.07
C THR A 319 -13.49 -12.26 -26.29
N THR A 320 -13.56 -13.39 -27.00
CA THR A 320 -14.50 -13.59 -28.11
C THR A 320 -15.95 -13.57 -27.63
N TRP A 321 -16.25 -14.31 -26.56
CA TRP A 321 -17.59 -14.32 -25.96
C TRP A 321 -17.99 -12.92 -25.49
N ILE A 322 -17.10 -12.23 -24.77
CA ILE A 322 -17.33 -10.86 -24.27
C ILE A 322 -17.71 -9.93 -25.42
N ARG A 323 -16.89 -9.89 -26.49
CA ARG A 323 -17.14 -9.00 -27.64
C ARG A 323 -18.44 -9.35 -28.36
N ASN A 324 -18.72 -10.64 -28.58
CA ASN A 324 -19.94 -11.07 -29.26
C ASN A 324 -21.18 -10.69 -28.44
N THR A 325 -21.16 -10.92 -27.13
CA THR A 325 -22.27 -10.57 -26.23
C THR A 325 -22.49 -9.06 -26.17
N MET A 326 -21.42 -8.25 -26.14
CA MET A 326 -21.52 -6.79 -26.18
C MET A 326 -22.11 -6.28 -27.51
N ASN A 327 -21.81 -6.94 -28.63
CA ASN A 327 -22.30 -6.52 -29.94
C ASN A 327 -23.76 -6.94 -30.19
N SER A 328 -24.23 -7.99 -29.52
CA SER A 328 -25.59 -8.54 -29.69
C SER A 328 -26.62 -7.99 -28.71
N ASN A 329 -26.25 -7.07 -27.82
CA ASN A 329 -27.11 -6.52 -26.75
C ASN A 329 -26.93 -5.01 -26.61
#